data_AF-A0A962X7F5-F1
#
_entry.id   AF-A0A962X7F5-F1
#
_cell.length_a   1.000
_cell.length_b   1.000
_cell.length_c   1.000
_cell.angle_alpha   90.00
_cell.angle_beta   90.00
_cell.angle_gamma   90.00
#
_symmetry.space_group_name_H-M   'P 1'
#
loop_
_entity.id
_entity.type
_entity.pdbx_description
1 polymer ?
#
loop_
_entity_poly.entity_id
_entity_poly.type
_entity_poly.pdbx_seq_one_letter_code
_entity_poly.pdbx_strand_id
1 'polypeptide(L)'
;FPNSQYAEDSRQRILFLHNSLAAYEVHVADYYLRRGAYVAAVNRATYVLETYARSPVVEDALSIMTQAYIRMGMPQLAADSLRVLERNYPQSPELPKLNALVKGTG
;
A
#
# COMPACT_ATOMS: atom_id res chain seq x y z
N PHE A 1 -32.89 -6.21 -5.60
CA PHE A 1 -33.00 -7.23 -4.53
C PHE A 1 -31.92 -7.01 -3.46
N PRO A 2 -32.25 -6.51 -2.26
CA PRO A 2 -31.30 -6.43 -1.14
C PRO A 2 -31.65 -7.29 0.10
N ASN A 3 -32.80 -7.96 0.15
CA ASN A 3 -33.32 -8.57 1.39
C ASN A 3 -33.34 -10.12 1.34
N SER A 4 -32.22 -10.75 0.96
CA SER A 4 -32.05 -12.21 1.11
C SER A 4 -31.43 -12.54 2.47
N GLN A 5 -31.85 -13.63 3.11
CA GLN A 5 -31.29 -14.11 4.38
C GLN A 5 -29.77 -14.40 4.32
N TYR A 6 -29.23 -14.59 3.12
CA TYR A 6 -27.80 -14.85 2.89
C TYR A 6 -27.00 -13.58 2.55
N ALA A 7 -27.67 -12.44 2.37
CA ALA A 7 -27.02 -11.22 1.89
C ALA A 7 -25.95 -10.72 2.87
N GLU A 8 -26.19 -10.84 4.19
CA GLU A 8 -25.25 -10.35 5.20
C GLU A 8 -24.01 -11.23 5.32
N ASP A 9 -24.17 -12.56 5.41
CA ASP A 9 -23.06 -13.52 5.41
C ASP A 9 -22.22 -13.40 4.12
N SER A 10 -22.89 -13.23 2.97
CA SER A 10 -22.20 -13.05 1.68
C SER A 10 -21.37 -11.76 1.64
N ARG A 11 -21.88 -10.65 2.20
CA ARG A 11 -21.12 -9.39 2.30
C ARG A 11 -19.87 -9.54 3.14
N GLN A 12 -19.98 -10.20 4.29
CA GLN A 12 -18.83 -10.44 5.16
C GLN A 12 -17.77 -11.30 4.49
N ARG A 13 -18.17 -12.36 3.78
CA ARG A 13 -17.24 -13.21 3.00
C ARG A 13 -16.55 -12.44 1.89
N ILE A 14 -17.27 -11.61 1.14
CA ILE A 14 -16.67 -10.77 0.09
C ILE A 14 -15.63 -9.82 0.68
N LEU A 15 -15.95 -9.17 1.81
CA LEU A 15 -15.02 -8.27 2.49
C LEU A 15 -13.77 -9.00 2.98
N PHE A 16 -13.94 -10.20 3.56
CA PHE A 16 -12.82 -11.04 3.97
C PHE A 16 -11.92 -11.43 2.79
N LEU A 17 -12.50 -11.87 1.67
CA LEU A 17 -11.75 -12.23 0.47
C LEU A 17 -11.02 -11.01 -0.13
N HIS A 18 -11.69 -9.86 -0.18
CA HIS A 18 -11.10 -8.61 -0.68
C HIS A 18 -9.89 -8.19 0.16
N ASN A 19 -10.00 -8.24 1.49
CA ASN A 19 -8.88 -7.96 2.39
C ASN A 19 -7.75 -8.99 2.25
N SER A 20 -8.08 -10.27 2.06
CA SER A 20 -7.10 -11.34 1.88
C SER A 20 -6.29 -11.18 0.58
N LEU A 21 -6.96 -10.80 -0.50
CA LEU A 21 -6.30 -10.51 -1.79
C LEU A 21 -5.41 -9.28 -1.70
N ALA A 22 -5.86 -8.22 -1.02
CA ALA A 22 -5.05 -7.03 -0.79
C ALA A 22 -3.76 -7.37 -0.01
N ALA A 23 -3.88 -8.15 1.07
CA ALA A 23 -2.74 -8.57 1.88
C ALA A 23 -1.74 -9.41 1.06
N TYR A 24 -2.24 -10.31 0.20
CA TYR A 24 -1.40 -11.08 -0.71
C TYR A 24 -0.58 -10.18 -1.65
N GLU A 25 -1.21 -9.19 -2.27
CA GLU A 25 -0.52 -8.26 -3.17
C GLU A 25 0.56 -7.43 -2.43
N VAL A 26 0.29 -7.00 -1.20
CA VAL A 26 1.29 -6.32 -0.35
C VAL A 26 2.46 -7.25 -0.03
N HIS A 27 2.22 -8.50 0.30
CA HIS A 27 3.30 -9.48 0.54
C HIS A 27 4.18 -9.68 -0.70
N VAL A 28 3.58 -9.72 -1.89
CA VAL A 28 4.33 -9.80 -3.16
C VAL A 28 5.11 -8.51 -3.42
N ALA A 29 4.52 -7.34 -3.14
CA ALA A 29 5.18 -6.06 -3.29
C ALA A 29 6.44 -5.96 -2.39
N ASP A 30 6.30 -6.35 -1.13
CA ASP A 30 7.39 -6.39 -0.14
C ASP A 30 8.48 -7.41 -0.53
N TYR A 31 8.10 -8.58 -1.05
CA TYR A 31 9.05 -9.52 -1.64
C TYR A 31 9.88 -8.90 -2.76
N TYR A 32 9.23 -8.20 -3.71
CA TYR A 32 9.93 -7.53 -4.81
C TYR A 32 10.82 -6.38 -4.32
N LEU A 33 10.36 -5.60 -3.34
CA LEU A 33 11.14 -4.53 -2.72
C LEU A 33 12.46 -5.07 -2.13
N ARG A 34 12.38 -6.14 -1.33
CA ARG A 34 13.57 -6.77 -0.72
C ARG A 34 14.53 -7.35 -1.76
N ARG A 35 14.03 -7.79 -2.91
CA ARG A 35 14.83 -8.35 -4.01
C ARG A 35 15.41 -7.28 -4.95
N GLY A 36 15.11 -6.00 -4.73
CA GLY A 36 15.57 -4.90 -5.58
C GLY A 36 14.75 -4.70 -6.86
N ALA A 37 13.63 -5.42 -7.01
CA ALA A 37 12.73 -5.28 -8.15
C ALA A 37 11.74 -4.13 -7.93
N TYR A 38 12.24 -2.91 -7.81
CA TYR A 38 11.47 -1.75 -7.33
C TYR A 38 10.28 -1.39 -8.21
N VAL A 39 10.40 -1.46 -9.53
CA VAL A 39 9.26 -1.22 -10.46
C VAL A 39 8.14 -2.24 -10.23
N ALA A 40 8.48 -3.51 -10.01
CA ALA A 40 7.49 -4.54 -9.73
C ALA A 40 6.82 -4.33 -8.36
N ALA A 41 7.59 -3.90 -7.35
CA ALA A 41 7.05 -3.54 -6.05
C ALA A 41 6.04 -2.38 -6.14
N VAL A 42 6.39 -1.31 -6.88
CA VAL A 42 5.48 -0.18 -7.14
C VAL A 42 4.23 -0.65 -7.85
N ASN A 43 4.35 -1.45 -8.93
CA ASN A 43 3.17 -1.92 -9.67
C ASN A 43 2.20 -2.71 -8.78
N ARG A 44 2.73 -3.54 -7.87
CA ARG A 44 1.91 -4.30 -6.91
C ARG A 44 1.26 -3.39 -5.87
N ALA A 45 2.01 -2.43 -5.33
CA ALA A 45 1.47 -1.43 -4.41
C ALA A 45 0.38 -0.58 -5.09
N THR A 46 0.59 -0.09 -6.31
CA THR A 46 -0.41 0.66 -7.09
C THR A 46 -1.69 -0.14 -7.27
N TYR A 47 -1.57 -1.43 -7.61
CA TYR A 47 -2.73 -2.31 -7.75
C TYR A 47 -3.53 -2.41 -6.44
N VAL A 48 -2.87 -2.44 -5.28
CA VAL A 48 -3.52 -2.36 -3.96
C VAL A 48 -4.28 -1.05 -3.79
N LEU A 49 -3.68 0.09 -4.13
CA LEU A 49 -4.31 1.40 -4.00
C LEU A 49 -5.52 1.57 -4.93
N GLU A 50 -5.46 1.04 -6.14
CA GLU A 50 -6.52 1.18 -7.15
C GLU A 50 -7.68 0.20 -6.91
N THR A 51 -7.39 -1.04 -6.52
CA THR A 51 -8.39 -2.12 -6.43
C THR A 51 -8.88 -2.35 -5.00
N TYR A 52 -8.03 -2.04 -4.01
CA TYR A 52 -8.27 -2.39 -2.60
C TYR A 52 -8.14 -1.19 -1.65
N ALA A 53 -8.52 0.02 -2.10
CA ALA A 53 -8.37 1.28 -1.36
C ALA A 53 -8.98 1.33 0.06
N ARG A 54 -9.90 0.43 0.39
CA ARG A 54 -10.53 0.33 1.73
C ARG A 54 -9.96 -0.78 2.60
N SER A 55 -8.97 -1.52 2.10
CA SER A 55 -8.34 -2.60 2.84
C SER A 55 -7.41 -2.04 3.92
N PRO A 56 -7.18 -2.79 5.02
CA PRO A 56 -6.30 -2.33 6.10
C PRO A 56 -4.82 -2.21 5.69
N VAL A 57 -4.41 -2.87 4.60
CA VAL A 57 -3.01 -2.95 4.16
C VAL A 57 -2.60 -1.82 3.19
N VAL A 58 -3.47 -0.84 2.96
CA VAL A 58 -3.16 0.33 2.12
C VAL A 58 -2.01 1.16 2.70
N GLU A 59 -1.90 1.22 4.03
CA GLU A 59 -0.77 1.86 4.71
C GLU A 59 0.58 1.22 4.30
N ASP A 60 0.65 -0.11 4.36
CA ASP A 60 1.83 -0.88 3.99
C ASP A 60 2.18 -0.71 2.50
N ALA A 61 1.17 -0.71 1.63
CA ALA A 61 1.36 -0.48 0.20
C ALA A 61 1.99 0.89 -0.09
N LEU A 62 1.52 1.95 0.58
CA LEU A 62 2.09 3.30 0.46
C LEU A 62 3.53 3.37 0.99
N SER A 63 3.82 2.67 2.10
CA SER A 63 5.18 2.58 2.64
C SER A 63 6.13 1.89 1.66
N ILE A 64 5.74 0.74 1.10
CA ILE A 64 6.52 -0.01 0.09
C ILE A 64 6.75 0.85 -1.15
N MET A 65 5.70 1.51 -1.65
CA MET A 65 5.79 2.40 -2.81
C MET A 65 6.77 3.54 -2.57
N THR A 66 6.72 4.19 -1.41
CA THR A 66 7.64 5.25 -1.01
C THR A 66 9.09 4.76 -0.98
N GLN A 67 9.34 3.61 -0.34
CA GLN A 67 10.67 3.01 -0.29
C GLN A 67 11.19 2.65 -1.68
N ALA A 68 10.35 2.10 -2.55
CA ALA A 68 10.73 1.76 -3.91
C ALA A 68 11.13 3.01 -4.72
N TYR A 69 10.36 4.11 -4.64
CA TYR A 69 10.72 5.37 -5.32
C TYR A 69 12.02 5.98 -4.80
N ILE A 70 12.27 5.94 -3.48
CA ILE A 70 13.57 6.35 -2.90
C ILE A 70 14.71 5.54 -3.55
N ARG A 71 14.57 4.22 -3.60
CA ARG A 71 15.61 3.32 -4.13
C ARG A 71 15.83 3.46 -5.64
N MET A 72 14.83 3.96 -6.37
CA MET A 72 14.94 4.27 -7.80
C MET A 72 15.47 5.68 -8.08
N GLY A 73 15.75 6.48 -7.05
CA GLY A 73 16.20 7.87 -7.25
C GLY A 73 15.11 8.79 -7.80
N MET A 74 13.84 8.55 -7.42
CA MET A 74 12.68 9.32 -7.85
C MET A 74 12.12 10.17 -6.71
N PRO A 75 12.80 11.26 -6.29
CA PRO A 75 12.48 11.98 -5.05
C PRO A 75 11.10 12.65 -5.08
N GLN A 76 10.64 13.13 -6.24
CA GLN A 76 9.30 13.72 -6.35
C GLN A 76 8.20 12.69 -6.09
N LEU A 77 8.29 11.51 -6.72
CA LEU A 77 7.32 10.44 -6.53
C LEU A 77 7.36 9.88 -5.10
N ALA A 78 8.55 9.77 -4.51
CA ALA A 78 8.70 9.38 -3.11
C ALA A 78 8.06 10.40 -2.15
N ALA A 79 8.25 11.71 -2.39
CA ALA A 79 7.65 12.76 -1.58
C ALA A 79 6.12 12.80 -1.72
N ASP A 80 5.59 12.57 -2.93
CA ASP A 80 4.16 12.50 -3.16
C ASP A 80 3.52 11.29 -2.49
N SER A 81 4.13 10.09 -2.61
CA SER A 81 3.63 8.89 -1.93
C SER A 81 3.70 9.03 -0.40
N LEU A 82 4.77 9.62 0.13
CA LEU A 82 4.90 9.92 1.56
C LEU A 82 3.81 10.89 2.02
N ARG A 83 3.51 11.95 1.26
CA ARG A 83 2.46 12.92 1.61
C ARG A 83 1.08 12.27 1.70
N VAL A 84 0.80 11.32 0.81
CA VAL A 84 -0.44 10.53 0.86
C VAL A 84 -0.47 9.63 2.10
N LEU A 85 0.65 8.99 2.44
CA LEU A 85 0.78 8.19 3.66
C LEU A 85 0.56 9.05 4.91
N GLU A 86 1.23 10.19 5.02
CA GLU A 86 1.11 11.13 6.15
C GLU A 86 -0.32 11.64 6.34
N ARG A 87 -0.99 11.98 5.23
CA ARG A 87 -2.35 12.53 5.27
C ARG A 87 -3.37 11.51 5.76
N ASN A 88 -3.25 10.25 5.34
CA ASN A 88 -4.24 9.22 5.62
C ASN A 88 -3.90 8.38 6.86
N TYR A 89 -2.61 8.24 7.16
CA TYR A 89 -2.07 7.40 8.24
C TYR A 89 -1.02 8.18 9.06
N PRO A 90 -1.40 9.31 9.70
CA PRO A 90 -0.47 10.17 10.43
C PRO A 90 0.20 9.49 11.64
N GLN A 91 -0.32 8.33 12.06
CA GLN A 91 0.22 7.51 13.15
C GLN A 91 1.04 6.31 12.66
N SER A 92 1.29 6.21 11.35
CA SER A 92 2.03 5.10 10.78
C SER A 92 3.45 5.03 11.37
N PRO A 93 3.90 3.85 11.86
CA PRO A 93 5.21 3.70 12.48
C PRO A 93 6.38 3.89 11.48
N GLU A 94 6.12 3.78 10.18
CA GLU A 94 7.13 3.97 9.14
C GLU A 94 7.43 5.45 8.87
N LEU A 95 6.54 6.38 9.24
CA LEU A 95 6.67 7.80 8.89
C LEU A 95 7.98 8.46 9.32
N PRO A 96 8.49 8.29 10.55
CA PRO A 96 9.75 8.93 10.96
C PRO A 96 10.93 8.49 10.08
N LYS A 97 10.98 7.20 9.76
CA LYS A 97 12.03 6.61 8.92
C LYS A 97 11.90 7.09 7.47
N LEU A 98 10.71 7.01 6.89
CA LEU A 98 10.48 7.43 5.50
C LEU A 98 10.73 8.93 5.31
N ASN A 99 10.33 9.76 6.27
CA ASN A 99 10.63 11.19 6.27
C ASN A 99 12.13 11.47 6.21
N ALA A 100 12.92 10.79 7.05
CA ALA A 100 14.37 10.95 7.06
C ALA A 100 14.98 10.53 5.70
N LEU A 101 14.49 9.43 5.13
CA LEU A 101 14.98 8.94 3.83
C LEU A 101 14.63 9.89 2.68
N VAL A 102 13.38 10.36 2.58
CA VAL A 102 12.96 11.26 1.51
C VAL A 102 13.71 12.60 1.58
N LYS A 103 13.88 13.17 2.78
CA LYS A 103 14.63 14.42 2.96
C LYS A 103 16.11 14.29 2.57
N GLY A 104 16.69 13.10 2.68
CA GLY A 104 18.08 12.85 2.26
C GLY A 104 18.27 12.60 0.76
N THR A 105 17.19 12.52 -0.03
CA THR A 105 17.25 12.29 -1.48
C THR A 105 17.13 13.54 -2.34
N GLY A 106 16.96 14.72 -1.73
CA GLY A 106 16.96 16.04 -2.38
C GLY A 106 18.18 16.86 -1.97
#